data_AF-A0A7W6WS27-F1
#
_entry.id   AF-A0A7W6WS27-F1
#
_cell.length_a   1.000
_cell.length_b   1.000
_cell.length_c   1.000
_cell.angle_alpha   90.00
_cell.angle_beta   90.00
_cell.angle_gamma   90.00
#
_symmetry.space_group_name_H-M   'P 1'
#
loop_
_entity.id
_entity.type
_entity.pdbx_description
1 polymer ?
#
loop_
_entity_poly.entity_id
_entity_poly.type
_entity_poly.pdbx_seq_one_letter_code
_entity_poly.pdbx_strand_id
1 'polypeptide(L)'
;MVGITDWLDDRVQEIIRDPGLHENKADFRDQAKTLVESAEAEGFTVAEIKEACGGDVERYLLDQQNAMTDVNRQQRLADNT
;
A
#
# COMPACT_ATOMS: atom_id res chain seq x y z
N MET A 1 1.92 21.02 -3.66
CA MET A 1 2.44 19.97 -4.55
C MET A 1 2.45 18.71 -3.71
N VAL A 2 1.51 17.80 -3.96
CA VAL A 2 1.52 16.49 -3.31
C VAL A 2 2.77 15.79 -3.80
N GLY A 3 3.63 15.38 -2.87
CA GLY A 3 4.78 14.55 -3.20
C GLY A 3 4.33 13.12 -3.44
N ILE A 4 5.10 12.35 -4.21
CA ILE A 4 4.77 10.96 -4.50
C ILE A 4 4.55 10.12 -3.24
N THR A 5 5.22 10.46 -2.13
CA THR A 5 5.06 9.80 -0.83
C THR A 5 3.69 10.03 -0.21
N ASP A 6 3.14 11.24 -0.34
CA ASP A 6 1.81 11.61 0.18
C ASP A 6 0.71 10.96 -0.66
N TRP A 7 0.89 10.95 -1.98
CA TRP A 7 0.03 10.22 -2.91
C TRP A 7 0.04 8.70 -2.66
N LEU A 8 1.23 8.13 -2.43
CA LEU A 8 1.40 6.71 -2.09
C LEU A 8 0.69 6.38 -0.78
N ASP A 9 0.85 7.20 0.26
CA ASP A 9 0.22 6.94 1.56
C ASP A 9 -1.31 6.91 1.44
N ASP A 10 -1.92 7.89 0.76
CA ASP A 10 -3.37 7.94 0.54
C ASP A 10 -3.85 6.74 -0.30
N ARG A 11 -3.15 6.44 -1.40
CA ARG A 11 -3.51 5.33 -2.30
C ARG A 11 -3.37 3.96 -1.63
N VAL A 12 -2.33 3.78 -0.82
CA VAL A 12 -2.04 2.56 -0.08
C VAL A 12 -3.03 2.40 1.07
N GLN A 13 -3.39 3.48 1.75
CA GLN A 13 -4.46 3.50 2.74
C GLN A 13 -5.80 3.08 2.12
N GLU A 14 -6.14 3.54 0.92
CA GLU A 14 -7.36 3.10 0.20
C GLU A 14 -7.33 1.59 -0.11
N ILE A 15 -6.21 1.10 -0.67
CA ILE A 15 -6.04 -0.31 -1.04
C ILE A 15 -6.11 -1.23 0.18
N ILE A 16 -5.52 -0.82 1.31
CA ILE A 16 -5.49 -1.61 2.55
C ILE A 16 -6.78 -1.47 3.36
N ARG A 17 -7.51 -0.34 3.23
CA ARG A 17 -8.79 -0.14 3.93
C ARG A 17 -9.89 -1.04 3.43
N ASP A 18 -9.86 -1.44 2.16
CA ASP A 18 -10.82 -2.42 1.66
C ASP A 18 -10.45 -3.79 2.24
N PRO A 19 -11.22 -4.33 3.21
CA PRO A 19 -10.86 -5.56 3.91
C PRO A 19 -11.16 -6.81 3.06
N GLY A 20 -11.26 -6.67 1.74
CA GLY A 20 -11.14 -7.78 0.81
C GLY A 20 -9.83 -8.48 1.08
N LEU A 21 -9.88 -9.58 1.83
CA LEU A 21 -8.75 -10.42 2.23
C LEU A 21 -7.93 -10.83 1.00
N HIS A 22 -6.91 -10.04 0.67
CA HIS A 22 -5.94 -10.38 -0.35
C HIS A 22 -4.92 -11.33 0.28
N GLU A 23 -5.33 -12.59 0.49
CA GLU A 23 -4.49 -13.65 1.04
C GLU A 23 -3.43 -14.17 0.04
N ASN A 24 -3.44 -13.67 -1.20
CA ASN A 24 -2.67 -14.25 -2.31
C ASN A 24 -1.65 -13.30 -2.93
N LYS A 25 -0.41 -13.79 -3.09
CA LYS A 25 0.71 -13.09 -3.77
C LYS A 25 0.38 -12.59 -5.19
N ALA A 26 -0.56 -13.26 -5.87
CA ALA A 26 -1.00 -12.86 -7.20
C ALA A 26 -1.74 -11.52 -7.21
N ASP A 27 -2.41 -11.19 -6.10
CA ASP A 27 -3.20 -9.98 -5.96
C ASP A 27 -2.32 -8.73 -5.78
N PHE A 28 -1.26 -8.85 -4.97
CA PHE A 28 -0.28 -7.77 -4.79
C PHE A 28 0.44 -7.36 -6.06
N ARG A 29 0.67 -8.31 -6.99
CA ARG A 29 1.28 -7.98 -8.28
C ARG A 29 0.35 -7.11 -9.12
N ASP A 30 -0.94 -7.44 -9.12
CA ASP A 30 -1.96 -6.70 -9.87
C ASP A 30 -2.21 -5.32 -9.25
N GLN A 31 -2.21 -5.25 -7.91
CA GLN A 31 -2.26 -3.98 -7.17
C GLN A 31 -1.02 -3.12 -7.41
N ALA A 32 0.19 -3.69 -7.37
CA ALA A 32 1.41 -2.96 -7.66
C ALA A 32 1.41 -2.44 -9.11
N LYS A 33 0.93 -3.23 -10.06
CA LYS A 33 0.77 -2.79 -11.46
C LYS A 33 -0.24 -1.65 -11.56
N THR A 34 -1.41 -1.79 -10.94
CA THR A 34 -2.47 -0.78 -10.91
C THR A 34 -2.00 0.52 -10.25
N LEU A 35 -1.20 0.41 -9.17
CA LEU A 35 -0.62 1.55 -8.47
C LEU A 35 0.38 2.28 -9.36
N VAL A 36 1.23 1.54 -10.07
CA VAL A 36 2.16 2.13 -11.04
C VAL A 36 1.41 2.83 -12.18
N GLU A 37 0.40 2.19 -12.76
CA GLU A 37 -0.42 2.78 -13.83
C GLU A 37 -1.17 4.06 -13.35
N SER A 38 -1.65 4.07 -12.11
CA SER A 38 -2.33 5.24 -11.52
C SER A 38 -1.37 6.40 -11.27
N ALA A 39 -0.16 6.11 -10.81
CA ALA A 39 0.88 7.10 -10.57
C ALA A 39 1.39 7.70 -11.89
N GLU A 40 1.55 6.88 -12.94
CA GLU A 40 1.88 7.38 -14.29
C GLU A 40 0.79 8.32 -14.82
N ALA A 41 -0.48 8.06 -14.52
CA ALA A 41 -1.59 8.95 -14.88
C ALA A 41 -1.57 10.30 -14.13
N GLU A 42 -1.05 10.32 -12.90
CA GLU A 42 -0.79 11.54 -12.12
C GLU A 42 0.49 12.28 -12.56
N GLY A 43 1.31 11.65 -13.40
CA GLY A 43 2.56 12.24 -13.92
C GLY A 43 3.82 11.86 -13.14
N PHE A 44 3.74 10.87 -12.25
CA PHE A 44 4.90 10.28 -11.59
C PHE A 44 5.53 9.19 -12.44
N THR A 45 6.85 9.05 -12.37
CA THR A 45 7.55 7.98 -13.07
C THR A 45 7.65 6.71 -12.24
N VAL A 46 7.70 5.55 -12.91
CA VAL A 46 7.93 4.24 -12.24
C VAL A 46 9.18 4.25 -11.35
N ALA A 47 10.22 4.99 -11.73
CA ALA A 47 11.44 5.13 -10.95
C ALA A 47 11.18 5.84 -9.62
N GLU A 48 10.44 6.95 -9.62
CA GLU A 48 10.07 7.68 -8.41
C GLU A 48 9.20 6.81 -7.49
N ILE A 49 8.24 6.05 -8.05
CA ILE A 49 7.37 5.17 -7.26
C ILE A 49 8.21 4.09 -6.59
N LYS A 50 9.11 3.44 -7.34
CA LYS A 50 10.00 2.43 -6.79
C LYS A 50 10.90 3.02 -5.72
N GLU A 51 11.47 4.19 -5.95
CA GLU A 51 12.31 4.87 -4.97
C GLU A 51 11.53 5.17 -3.67
N ALA A 52 10.31 5.68 -3.80
CA ALA A 52 9.41 5.95 -2.67
C ALA A 52 9.00 4.67 -1.93
N CYS A 53 8.84 3.55 -2.64
CA CYS A 53 8.56 2.23 -2.08
C CYS A 53 9.82 1.48 -1.58
N GLY A 54 11.00 2.09 -1.61
CA GLY A 54 12.25 1.45 -1.17
C GLY A 54 12.80 0.38 -2.14
N GLY A 55 12.40 0.43 -3.41
CA GLY A 55 12.85 -0.40 -4.52
C GLY A 55 11.80 -1.40 -5.02
N ASP A 56 10.98 -1.92 -4.11
CA ASP A 56 10.02 -3.00 -4.37
C ASP A 56 8.60 -2.62 -3.91
N VAL A 57 7.76 -2.19 -4.86
CA VAL A 57 6.37 -1.78 -4.61
C VAL A 57 5.53 -2.92 -4.02
N GLU A 58 5.69 -4.16 -4.51
CA GLU A 58 4.99 -5.34 -3.97
C GLU A 58 5.34 -5.58 -2.50
N ARG A 59 6.62 -5.39 -2.14
CA ARG A 59 7.09 -5.61 -0.77
C ARG A 59 6.64 -4.48 0.16
N TYR A 60 6.62 -3.25 -0.34
CA TYR A 60 6.08 -2.10 0.37
C TYR A 60 4.59 -2.28 0.72
N LEU A 61 3.76 -2.68 -0.26
CA LEU A 61 2.34 -2.95 -0.04
C LEU A 61 2.10 -4.06 1.00
N LEU A 62 2.89 -5.14 0.91
CA LEU A 62 2.81 -6.25 1.86
C LEU A 62 3.20 -5.83 3.28
N ASP A 63 4.29 -5.06 3.43
CA ASP A 63 4.75 -4.55 4.72
C ASP A 63 3.67 -3.66 5.36
N GLN A 64 3.06 -2.80 4.54
CA GLN A 64 2.08 -1.84 5.02
C GLN A 64 0.73 -2.48 5.39
N GLN A 65 0.30 -3.51 4.64
CA GLN A 65 -0.85 -4.32 5.01
C GLN A 65 -0.61 -5.11 6.30
N ASN A 66 0.59 -5.70 6.46
CA ASN A 66 0.96 -6.41 7.69
C ASN A 66 0.98 -5.46 8.88
N ALA A 67 1.54 -4.25 8.73
CA ALA A 67 1.56 -3.23 9.77
C ALA A 67 0.13 -2.82 10.18
N MET A 68 -0.77 -2.54 9.24
CA MET A 68 -2.17 -2.20 9.55
C MET A 68 -2.94 -3.36 10.19
N THR A 69 -2.72 -4.59 9.71
CA THR A 69 -3.36 -5.79 10.28
C THR A 69 -2.90 -6.03 11.72
N ASP A 70 -1.60 -5.86 11.99
CA ASP A 70 -1.03 -5.98 13.33
C ASP A 70 -1.57 -4.88 14.27
N VAL A 71 -1.61 -3.63 13.82
CA VAL A 71 -2.21 -2.51 14.57
C VAL A 71 -3.70 -2.75 14.85
N ASN A 72 -4.48 -3.20 13.87
CA ASN A 72 -5.91 -3.49 14.07
C ASN A 72 -6.09 -4.63 15.09
N ARG A 73 -5.26 -5.67 15.00
CA ARG A 73 -5.26 -6.79 15.96
C ARG A 73 -4.94 -6.33 17.38
N GLN A 74 -3.92 -5.48 17.54
CA GLN A 74 -3.51 -4.92 18.83
C GLN A 74 -4.60 -4.01 19.43
N GLN A 75 -5.23 -3.16 18.62
CA GLN A 75 -6.33 -2.31 19.07
C GLN A 75 -7.55 -3.12 19.54
N ARG A 76 -7.90 -4.20 18.84
CA ARG A 76 -8.99 -5.11 19.24
C ARG A 76 -8.72 -5.82 20.57
N LEU A 77 -7.45 -6.13 20.85
CA LEU A 77 -7.03 -6.74 22.12
C LEU A 77 -7.05 -5.73 23.27
N ALA A 78 -6.67 -4.46 23.01
CA ALA A 78 -6.66 -3.39 24.00
C ALA A 78 -8.07 -2.88 24.36
N ASP A 79 -9.02 -2.92 23.43
CA ASP A 79 -10.43 -2.51 23.67
C ASP A 79 -11.22 -3.56 24.49
N ASN A 80 -10.69 -4.78 24.67
CA ASN A 80 -11.34 -5.88 25.38
C ASN A 80 -10.80 -6.12 26.81
N THR A 81 -10.11 -5.15 27.43
CA THR A 81 -9.59 -5.20 28.81
C THR A 81 -10.02 -3.96 29.59
#